data_AF-A0A5B9D236-F1
#
_entry.id   AF-A0A5B9D236-F1
#
_cell.length_a   1.000
_cell.length_b   1.000
_cell.length_c   1.000
_cell.angle_alpha   90.00
_cell.angle_beta   90.00
_cell.angle_gamma   90.00
#
_symmetry.space_group_name_H-M   'P 1'
#
loop_
_entity.id
_entity.type
_entity.pdbx_description
1 polymer ?
#
loop_
_entity_poly.entity_id
_entity_poly.type
_entity_poly.pdbx_seq_one_letter_code
_entity_poly.pdbx_strand_id
1 'polypeptide(L)'
;MKQTLKLLSGSIWLLSMAGCYLGTPSTSSLDAWEKPGADFTEVAKAFLECGKPTPYDVDPENQKLSYNEKATVYACMVQAGFRDKVGGGTWCENHKAENLPICRPGAVIPQRSVKRRLNSPFCKKHPEQYECYP
;
A
#
# COMPACT_ATOMS: atom_id res chain seq x y z
N MET A 1 -44.95 39.20 -35.23
CA MET A 1 -43.81 38.29 -35.54
C MET A 1 -43.24 37.83 -34.20
N LYS A 2 -43.36 36.53 -33.87
CA LYS A 2 -42.25 35.53 -33.80
C LYS A 2 -41.09 36.02 -32.92
N GLN A 3 -40.63 35.36 -31.85
CA GLN A 3 -40.63 33.94 -31.48
C GLN A 3 -40.44 33.78 -29.97
N THR A 4 -41.05 32.72 -29.44
CA THR A 4 -40.84 32.13 -28.12
C THR A 4 -39.38 31.69 -27.90
N LEU A 5 -38.72 32.14 -26.83
CA LEU A 5 -37.55 31.44 -26.29
C LEU A 5 -37.98 30.59 -25.09
N LYS A 6 -38.16 29.29 -25.34
CA LYS A 6 -38.11 28.23 -24.33
C LYS A 6 -36.65 27.77 -24.20
N LEU A 7 -36.08 27.89 -23.02
CA LEU A 7 -34.89 27.13 -22.59
C LEU A 7 -35.21 26.68 -21.15
N LEU A 8 -35.87 25.53 -20.95
CA LEU A 8 -35.22 24.25 -20.62
C LEU A 8 -34.10 24.50 -19.58
N SER A 9 -34.39 24.52 -18.28
CA SER A 9 -34.58 23.36 -17.39
C SER A 9 -33.51 22.27 -17.55
N GLY A 10 -32.77 22.02 -16.46
CA GLY A 10 -31.85 20.89 -16.28
C GLY A 10 -30.44 21.17 -16.79
N SER A 11 -29.41 21.31 -15.97
CA SER A 11 -29.03 20.34 -14.94
C SER A 11 -27.95 20.96 -14.05
N ILE A 12 -28.15 20.79 -12.75
CA ILE A 12 -27.17 21.05 -11.70
C ILE A 12 -25.93 20.20 -12.02
N TRP A 13 -24.81 20.84 -12.32
CA TRP A 13 -23.52 20.17 -12.26
C TRP A 13 -23.28 19.80 -10.80
N LEU A 14 -23.56 18.54 -10.47
CA LEU A 14 -23.06 17.89 -9.27
C LEU A 14 -21.53 18.00 -9.36
N LEU A 15 -20.96 18.98 -8.65
CA LEU A 15 -19.55 18.93 -8.29
C LEU A 15 -19.39 17.66 -7.47
N SER A 16 -18.88 16.62 -8.14
CA SER A 16 -18.36 15.44 -7.49
C SER A 16 -17.39 15.94 -6.42
N MET A 17 -17.75 15.74 -5.16
CA MET A 17 -16.85 15.88 -4.03
C MET A 17 -15.76 14.83 -4.23
N ALA A 18 -14.75 15.15 -5.05
CA ALA A 18 -13.46 14.53 -4.94
C ALA A 18 -12.99 14.88 -3.53
N GLY A 19 -13.18 13.96 -2.59
CA GLY A 19 -12.65 14.07 -1.25
C GLY A 19 -11.14 14.20 -1.40
N CYS A 20 -10.64 15.44 -1.29
CA CYS A 20 -9.25 15.69 -1.00
C CYS A 20 -8.98 15.10 0.38
N TYR A 21 -8.60 13.83 0.43
CA TYR A 21 -7.92 13.24 1.58
C TYR A 21 -6.49 13.81 1.63
N LEU A 22 -6.39 15.11 1.89
CA LEU A 22 -5.17 15.75 2.37
C LEU A 22 -5.10 15.53 3.87
N GLY A 23 -4.82 14.30 4.27
CA GLY A 23 -4.43 13.96 5.62
C GLY A 23 -3.25 13.01 5.48
N THR A 24 -2.06 13.43 5.90
CA THR A 24 -0.85 12.61 5.85
C THR A 24 -0.74 11.75 7.11
N PRO A 25 -0.80 10.41 7.02
CA PRO A 25 -0.05 9.52 7.88
C PRO A 25 1.19 9.08 7.11
N SER A 26 2.31 9.77 7.36
CA SER A 26 3.68 9.40 6.93
C SER A 26 3.77 8.47 5.72
N THR A 27 3.63 9.04 4.53
CA THR A 27 3.39 8.30 3.30
C THR A 27 4.65 7.73 2.63
N SER A 28 5.80 7.69 3.30
CA SER A 28 7.07 7.40 2.62
C SER A 28 7.14 6.05 1.91
N SER A 29 6.54 4.97 2.45
CA SER A 29 6.47 3.68 1.72
C SER A 29 5.25 3.56 0.83
N LEU A 30 4.06 3.95 1.30
CA LEU A 30 2.84 3.75 0.52
C LEU A 30 2.88 4.59 -0.77
N ASP A 31 3.39 5.82 -0.68
CA ASP A 31 3.63 6.66 -1.85
C ASP A 31 4.95 6.34 -2.54
N ALA A 32 5.78 5.42 -2.05
CA ALA A 32 6.97 4.98 -2.78
C ALA A 32 6.72 3.74 -3.62
N TRP A 33 5.62 3.00 -3.42
CA TRP A 33 5.39 1.75 -4.13
C TRP A 33 4.26 1.88 -5.15
N GLU A 34 4.42 1.23 -6.30
CA GLU A 34 3.41 1.24 -7.36
C GLU A 34 3.33 -0.09 -8.11
N LYS A 35 2.18 -0.31 -8.73
CA LYS A 35 1.90 -1.37 -9.70
C LYS A 35 0.83 -0.85 -10.67
N PRO A 36 0.90 -1.15 -11.99
CA PRO A 36 -0.14 -0.73 -12.91
C PRO A 36 -1.54 -1.13 -12.43
N GLY A 37 -2.44 -0.15 -12.31
CA GLY A 37 -3.81 -0.35 -11.85
C GLY A 37 -4.00 -0.50 -10.33
N ALA A 38 -2.93 -0.41 -9.52
CA ALA A 38 -3.04 -0.40 -8.06
C ALA A 38 -3.17 1.04 -7.55
N ASP A 39 -4.18 1.28 -6.71
CA ASP A 39 -4.31 2.51 -5.93
C ASP A 39 -3.59 2.39 -4.58
N PHE A 40 -3.67 3.44 -3.77
CA PHE A 40 -3.06 3.49 -2.44
C PHE A 40 -3.59 2.36 -1.52
N THR A 41 -4.88 2.06 -1.59
CA THR A 41 -5.49 1.01 -0.78
C THR A 41 -4.94 -0.36 -1.15
N GLU A 42 -4.72 -0.63 -2.44
CA GLU A 42 -4.13 -1.88 -2.89
C GLU A 42 -2.65 -2.03 -2.47
N VAL A 43 -1.88 -0.94 -2.46
CA VAL A 43 -0.51 -0.92 -1.92
C VAL A 43 -0.52 -1.22 -0.42
N ALA A 44 -1.41 -0.57 0.35
CA ALA A 44 -1.57 -0.80 1.78
C ALA A 44 -1.97 -2.25 2.09
N LYS A 45 -2.94 -2.80 1.33
CA LYS A 45 -3.32 -4.22 1.42
C LYS A 45 -2.13 -5.11 1.16
N ALA A 46 -1.37 -4.88 0.10
CA ALA A 46 -0.21 -5.69 -0.25
C ALA A 46 0.85 -5.70 0.86
N PHE A 47 1.16 -4.55 1.48
CA PHE A 47 2.10 -4.50 2.61
C PHE A 47 1.64 -5.36 3.79
N LEU A 48 0.37 -5.23 4.19
CA LEU A 48 -0.21 -6.02 5.28
C LEU A 48 -0.22 -7.52 4.95
N GLU A 49 -0.55 -7.87 3.70
CA GLU A 49 -0.55 -9.25 3.20
C GLU A 49 0.86 -9.86 3.12
N CYS A 50 1.86 -9.03 2.84
CA CYS A 50 3.28 -9.40 2.86
C CYS A 50 3.85 -9.49 4.28
N GLY A 51 3.12 -9.01 5.29
CA GLY A 51 3.45 -9.20 6.70
C GLY A 51 3.94 -7.96 7.43
N LYS A 52 3.73 -6.77 6.86
CA LYS A 52 3.93 -5.51 7.59
C LYS A 52 2.86 -5.40 8.70
N PRO A 53 3.22 -5.10 9.96
CA PRO A 53 2.26 -4.91 11.05
C PRO A 53 1.21 -3.82 10.78
N THR A 54 1.62 -2.71 10.18
CA THR A 54 0.75 -1.61 9.74
C THR A 54 1.21 -1.10 8.38
N PRO A 55 0.37 -0.45 7.56
CA PRO A 55 0.80 0.00 6.25
C PRO A 55 1.75 1.21 6.33
N TYR A 56 1.87 1.91 7.48
CA TYR A 56 2.61 3.18 7.62
C TYR A 56 4.01 3.01 8.25
N ASP A 57 5.09 3.42 7.57
CA ASP A 57 6.47 3.13 8.04
C ASP A 57 6.81 3.64 9.43
N VAL A 58 6.34 4.84 9.79
CA VAL A 58 6.72 5.47 11.06
C VAL A 58 6.08 4.80 12.27
N ASP A 59 5.12 3.90 12.04
CA ASP A 59 4.44 3.19 13.10
C ASP A 59 5.43 2.37 13.95
N PRO A 60 5.41 2.50 15.30
CA PRO A 60 6.31 1.78 16.19
C PRO A 60 6.28 0.25 15.99
N GLU A 61 5.16 -0.34 15.58
CA GLU A 61 5.09 -1.77 15.29
C GLU A 61 6.00 -2.17 14.12
N ASN A 62 6.11 -1.31 13.10
CA ASN A 62 6.99 -1.55 11.96
C ASN A 62 8.47 -1.37 12.31
N GLN A 63 8.77 -0.53 13.31
CA GLN A 63 10.14 -0.33 13.78
C GLN A 63 10.71 -1.56 14.50
N LYS A 64 9.84 -2.40 15.09
CA LYS A 64 10.22 -3.65 15.77
C LYS A 64 10.65 -4.76 14.82
N LEU A 65 10.38 -4.63 13.51
CA LEU A 65 10.78 -5.63 12.52
C LEU A 65 12.30 -5.70 12.41
N SER A 66 12.82 -6.93 12.44
CA SER A 66 14.20 -7.25 12.09
C SER A 66 14.48 -6.90 10.62
N TYR A 67 15.76 -6.76 10.27
CA TYR A 67 16.16 -6.52 8.87
C TYR A 67 15.71 -7.65 7.94
N ASN A 68 15.73 -8.90 8.39
CA ASN A 68 15.23 -10.01 7.60
C ASN A 68 13.72 -9.92 7.36
N GLU A 69 12.93 -9.52 8.35
CA GLU A 69 11.48 -9.32 8.17
C GLU A 69 11.19 -8.17 7.21
N LYS A 70 11.89 -7.04 7.34
CA LYS A 70 11.78 -5.91 6.40
C LYS A 70 12.13 -6.34 4.97
N ALA A 71 13.26 -7.02 4.81
CA ALA A 71 13.67 -7.57 3.51
C ALA A 71 12.64 -8.56 2.95
N THR A 72 12.02 -9.37 3.81
CA THR A 72 10.98 -10.34 3.41
C THR A 72 9.71 -9.65 2.92
N VAL A 73 9.26 -8.60 3.60
CA VAL A 73 8.11 -7.80 3.17
C VAL A 73 8.38 -7.20 1.79
N TYR A 74 9.55 -6.61 1.59
CA TYR A 74 9.88 -5.93 0.33
C TYR A 74 10.08 -6.94 -0.82
N ALA A 75 10.69 -8.08 -0.55
CA ALA A 75 10.79 -9.18 -1.52
C ALA A 75 9.39 -9.70 -1.92
N CYS A 76 8.47 -9.83 -0.97
CA CYS A 76 7.08 -10.20 -1.25
C CYS A 76 6.35 -9.16 -2.10
N MET A 77 6.55 -7.86 -1.84
CA MET A 77 5.98 -6.78 -2.66
C MET A 77 6.48 -6.86 -4.12
N VAL A 78 7.79 -7.04 -4.32
CA VAL A 78 8.38 -7.22 -5.66
C VAL A 78 7.83 -8.47 -6.36
N GLN A 79 7.75 -9.59 -5.64
CA GLN A 79 7.16 -10.83 -6.17
C GLN A 79 5.68 -10.65 -6.56
N ALA A 80 4.94 -9.79 -5.86
CA ALA A 80 3.55 -9.46 -6.18
C ALA A 80 3.41 -8.44 -7.35
N GLY A 81 4.52 -8.04 -7.96
CA GLY A 81 4.57 -7.16 -9.12
C GLY A 81 4.54 -5.67 -8.78
N PHE A 82 4.77 -5.31 -7.51
CA PHE A 82 4.98 -3.91 -7.14
C PHE A 82 6.44 -3.52 -7.32
N ARG A 83 6.70 -2.24 -7.52
CA ARG A 83 8.05 -1.67 -7.59
C ARG A 83 8.14 -0.41 -6.74
N ASP A 84 9.33 -0.16 -6.21
CA ASP A 84 9.67 1.11 -5.58
C ASP A 84 9.93 2.17 -6.66
N LYS A 85 9.30 3.33 -6.52
CA LYS A 85 9.38 4.51 -7.40
C LYS A 85 10.65 5.33 -7.17
N VAL A 86 11.18 5.31 -5.94
CA VAL A 86 12.31 6.14 -5.53
C VAL A 86 13.64 5.50 -5.96
N GLY A 87 13.63 4.20 -6.26
CA GLY A 87 14.81 3.43 -6.61
C GLY A 87 15.65 3.11 -5.37
N GLY A 88 16.94 2.82 -5.55
CA GLY A 88 17.86 2.55 -4.44
C GLY A 88 18.14 1.07 -4.16
N GLY A 89 17.74 0.16 -5.04
CA GLY A 89 18.06 -1.26 -4.94
C GLY A 89 17.20 -2.03 -3.92
N THR A 90 17.32 -3.35 -3.93
CA THR A 90 16.58 -4.21 -3.00
C THR A 90 17.22 -4.20 -1.61
N TRP A 91 16.46 -4.57 -0.58
CA TRP A 91 17.03 -4.82 0.76
C TRP A 91 18.22 -5.77 0.72
N CYS A 92 18.15 -6.80 -0.13
CA CYS A 92 19.21 -7.78 -0.30
C CYS A 92 20.47 -7.20 -0.95
N GLU A 93 20.34 -6.15 -1.75
CA GLU A 93 21.50 -5.46 -2.33
C GLU A 93 22.13 -4.49 -1.32
N ASN A 94 21.31 -3.79 -0.55
CA ASN A 94 21.77 -2.77 0.40
C ASN A 94 22.31 -3.37 1.71
N HIS A 95 21.89 -4.58 2.06
CA HIS A 95 22.25 -5.27 3.32
C HIS A 95 22.92 -6.63 3.05
N LYS A 96 23.85 -6.67 2.09
CA LYS A 96 24.59 -7.89 1.73
C LYS A 96 25.47 -8.39 2.88
N ALA A 97 26.07 -7.48 3.65
CA ALA A 97 27.01 -7.81 4.72
C ALA A 97 26.33 -8.58 5.87
N GLU A 98 25.03 -8.34 6.05
CA GLU A 98 24.19 -8.92 7.08
C GLU A 98 23.76 -10.35 6.75
N ASN A 99 23.99 -10.81 5.51
CA ASN A 99 23.70 -12.17 5.04
C ASN A 99 22.28 -12.64 5.46
N LEU A 100 21.30 -11.76 5.22
CA LEU A 100 19.91 -11.96 5.63
C LEU A 100 19.36 -13.27 5.04
N PRO A 101 18.70 -14.13 5.84
CA PRO A 101 18.16 -15.40 5.37
C PRO A 101 17.33 -15.32 4.08
N ILE A 102 16.46 -14.30 3.95
CA ILE A 102 15.61 -14.13 2.77
C ILE A 102 16.39 -13.79 1.49
N CYS A 103 17.62 -13.31 1.62
CA CYS A 103 18.47 -12.89 0.51
C CYS A 103 19.38 -14.03 0.01
N ARG A 104 19.32 -15.21 0.64
CA ARG A 104 20.13 -16.36 0.26
C ARG A 104 19.53 -17.06 -0.96
N PRO A 105 20.37 -17.67 -1.84
CA PRO A 105 19.87 -18.50 -2.92
C PRO A 105 18.92 -19.59 -2.40
N GLY A 106 17.77 -19.76 -3.07
CA GLY A 106 16.76 -20.75 -2.70
C GLY A 106 15.84 -20.34 -1.53
N ALA A 107 15.98 -19.13 -1.00
CA ALA A 107 15.03 -18.62 -0.01
C ALA A 107 13.61 -18.52 -0.60
N VAL A 108 12.62 -19.00 0.16
CA VAL A 108 11.21 -18.96 -0.25
C VAL A 108 10.61 -17.63 0.18
N ILE A 109 10.30 -16.78 -0.80
CA ILE A 109 9.62 -15.51 -0.56
C ILE A 109 8.12 -15.81 -0.32
N PRO A 110 7.54 -15.34 0.80
CA PRO A 110 6.14 -15.58 1.08
C PRO A 110 5.26 -14.92 0.03
N GLN A 111 4.15 -15.58 -0.32
CA GLN A 111 3.09 -14.98 -1.11
C GLN A 111 2.24 -14.07 -0.23
N ARG A 112 1.53 -13.13 -0.88
CA ARG A 112 0.49 -12.33 -0.24
C ARG A 112 -0.56 -13.23 0.41
N SER A 113 -1.05 -12.83 1.58
CA SER A 113 -2.08 -13.56 2.30
C SER A 113 -3.11 -12.63 2.91
N VAL A 114 -4.34 -12.66 2.36
CA VAL A 114 -5.51 -11.95 2.94
C VAL A 114 -5.68 -12.28 4.42
N LYS A 115 -5.54 -13.56 4.78
CA LYS A 115 -5.58 -14.00 6.18
C LYS A 115 -4.55 -13.26 7.04
N ARG A 116 -3.33 -13.06 6.54
CA ARG A 116 -2.29 -12.31 7.26
C ARG A 116 -2.67 -10.85 7.45
N ARG A 117 -3.16 -10.19 6.40
CA ARG A 117 -3.65 -8.79 6.46
C ARG A 117 -4.76 -8.61 7.48
N LEU A 118 -5.82 -9.41 7.39
CA LEU A 118 -6.97 -9.31 8.31
C LEU A 118 -6.60 -9.60 9.77
N ASN A 119 -5.49 -10.33 10.01
CA ASN A 119 -4.98 -10.61 11.34
C ASN A 119 -3.84 -9.68 11.81
N SER A 120 -3.45 -8.70 10.99
CA SER A 120 -2.43 -7.71 11.35
C SER A 120 -2.85 -6.89 12.57
N PRO A 121 -1.89 -6.38 13.37
CA PRO A 121 -2.19 -5.46 14.46
C PRO A 121 -3.05 -4.27 14.00
N PHE A 122 -2.76 -3.71 12.82
CA PHE A 122 -3.53 -2.63 12.24
C PHE A 122 -5.00 -2.99 12.03
N CYS A 123 -5.31 -4.06 11.28
CA CYS A 123 -6.69 -4.40 10.98
C CYS A 123 -7.49 -4.95 12.16
N LYS A 124 -6.83 -5.52 13.17
CA LYS A 124 -7.50 -5.86 14.43
C LYS A 124 -7.95 -4.64 15.20
N LYS A 125 -7.18 -3.55 15.14
CA LYS A 125 -7.46 -2.29 15.83
C LYS A 125 -8.38 -1.36 15.04
N HIS A 126 -8.26 -1.39 13.71
CA HIS A 126 -8.92 -0.50 12.78
C HIS A 126 -9.68 -1.28 11.69
N PRO A 127 -10.64 -2.14 12.05
CA PRO A 127 -11.38 -2.96 11.07
C PRO A 127 -12.22 -2.13 10.09
N GLU A 128 -12.50 -0.86 10.41
CA GLU A 128 -13.28 0.07 9.59
C GLU A 128 -12.56 0.57 8.33
N GLN A 129 -11.23 0.43 8.28
CA GLN A 129 -10.41 0.94 7.17
C GLN A 129 -10.57 0.08 5.91
N TYR A 130 -10.52 0.71 4.73
CA TYR A 130 -10.74 0.02 3.45
C TYR A 130 -9.73 -1.09 3.17
N GLU A 131 -8.48 -0.91 3.60
CA GLU A 131 -7.43 -1.94 3.53
C GLU A 131 -7.67 -3.12 4.47
N CYS A 132 -8.69 -3.08 5.33
CA CYS A 132 -9.04 -4.15 6.26
C CYS A 132 -10.30 -4.92 5.87
N TYR A 133 -10.91 -4.60 4.74
CA TYR A 133 -12.06 -5.35 4.23
C TYR A 133 -11.63 -6.65 3.53
N PRO A 134 -12.39 -7.76 3.66
CA PRO A 134 -12.05 -9.05 3.07
C PRO A 134 -11.70 -8.98 1.58
#